data_AF-A0A0K8RAD0-F1
#
_entry.id   AF-A0A0K8RAD0-F1
#
_cell.length_a   1.000
_cell.length_b   1.000
_cell.length_c   1.000
_cell.angle_alpha   90.00
_cell.angle_beta   90.00
_cell.angle_gamma   90.00
#
_symmetry.space_group_name_H-M   'P 1'
#
loop_
_entity.id
_entity.type
_entity.pdbx_description
1 polymer ?
#
loop_
_entity_poly.entity_id
_entity_poly.type
_entity_poly.pdbx_seq_one_letter_code
_entity_poly.pdbx_strand_id
1 'polypeptide(L)'
;MFSITPSKSCFRTGGFVVSDDRMLETLTLVQLKEIVKILEKLNGNGRWKWLLHYRESKKLKEEVRVDSIAYKKNLILKSYQSANIIELLHYHQCDSRSSTKADHLKCLLNLQIQHIQARFAVFLTEKPAVSGEIYENKWNSHYRCK
;
A
#
# COMPACT_ATOMS: atom_id res chain seq x y z
N MET A 1 -24.24 -34.06 8.53
CA MET A 1 -23.97 -33.52 7.18
C MET A 1 -23.97 -32.00 7.30
N PHE A 2 -22.80 -31.35 7.29
CA PHE A 2 -22.74 -29.89 7.28
C PHE A 2 -22.85 -29.42 5.84
N SER A 3 -24.00 -28.86 5.49
CA SER A 3 -24.21 -28.24 4.19
C SER A 3 -23.51 -26.88 4.21
N ILE A 4 -22.33 -26.80 3.60
CA ILE A 4 -21.71 -25.51 3.27
C ILE A 4 -22.45 -24.97 2.05
N THR A 5 -23.50 -24.19 2.27
CA THR A 5 -23.93 -23.25 1.24
C THR A 5 -22.84 -22.18 1.15
N PRO A 6 -22.25 -21.90 -0.03
CA PRO A 6 -21.34 -20.78 -0.17
C PRO A 6 -22.19 -19.52 -0.06
N SER A 7 -22.31 -19.01 1.17
CA SER A 7 -22.87 -17.68 1.36
C SER A 7 -22.01 -16.71 0.56
N LYS A 8 -22.64 -15.77 -0.13
CA LYS A 8 -21.95 -14.67 -0.86
C LYS A 8 -21.02 -13.83 0.05
N SER A 9 -20.90 -14.14 1.35
CA SER A 9 -20.08 -13.41 2.33
C SER A 9 -18.59 -13.78 2.29
N CYS A 10 -18.19 -14.93 1.72
CA CYS A 10 -16.79 -15.35 1.69
C CYS A 10 -15.87 -14.52 0.77
N PHE A 11 -16.42 -13.62 -0.05
CA PHE A 11 -15.66 -12.80 -1.00
C PHE A 11 -15.50 -11.32 -0.60
N ARG A 12 -15.97 -10.91 0.58
CA ARG A 12 -15.72 -9.57 1.15
C ARG A 12 -14.31 -9.42 1.75
N THR A 13 -13.35 -10.19 1.26
CA THR A 13 -11.95 -10.13 1.67
C THR A 13 -11.22 -9.09 0.84
N GLY A 14 -10.80 -8.00 1.48
CA GLY A 14 -9.91 -7.02 0.88
C GLY A 14 -8.44 -7.40 1.07
N GLY A 15 -7.61 -6.38 0.99
CA GLY A 15 -6.18 -6.49 1.21
C GLY A 15 -5.65 -5.24 1.90
N PHE A 16 -4.35 -5.19 2.07
CA PHE A 16 -3.69 -3.95 2.43
C PHE A 16 -2.54 -3.65 1.47
N VAL A 17 -2.28 -2.36 1.32
CA VAL A 17 -1.16 -1.80 0.57
C VAL A 17 -0.19 -1.20 1.57
N VAL A 18 1.09 -1.44 1.38
CA VAL A 18 2.19 -0.80 2.11
C VAL A 18 3.18 -0.27 1.08
N SER A 19 3.78 0.87 1.34
CA SER A 19 4.78 1.47 0.45
C SER A 19 6.20 1.32 0.99
N ASP A 20 7.16 1.28 0.07
CA ASP A 20 8.56 1.53 0.36
C ASP A 20 8.78 2.97 0.84
N ASP A 21 9.85 3.24 1.58
CA ASP A 21 10.04 4.47 2.37
C ASP A 21 10.24 5.75 1.53
N ARG A 22 10.36 5.61 0.22
CA ARG A 22 10.55 6.68 -0.77
C ARG A 22 9.35 6.85 -1.72
N MET A 23 8.42 5.89 -1.76
CA MET A 23 7.30 5.93 -2.71
C MET A 23 6.50 7.22 -2.65
N LEU A 24 6.15 7.68 -1.45
CA LEU A 24 5.33 8.88 -1.31
C LEU A 24 6.05 10.16 -1.77
N GLU A 25 7.38 10.18 -1.68
CA GLU A 25 8.24 11.25 -2.18
C GLU A 25 8.24 11.26 -3.71
N THR A 26 8.48 10.10 -4.33
CA THR A 26 8.63 9.97 -5.79
C THR A 26 7.32 9.96 -6.57
N LEU A 27 6.20 9.60 -5.95
CA LEU A 27 4.89 9.64 -6.59
C LEU A 27 4.54 11.07 -7.03
N THR A 28 4.15 11.24 -8.28
CA THR A 28 3.50 12.47 -8.73
C THR A 28 2.09 12.58 -8.15
N LEU A 29 1.52 13.80 -8.14
CA LEU A 29 0.12 14.00 -7.73
C LEU A 29 -0.87 13.19 -8.56
N VAL A 30 -0.56 12.96 -9.84
CA VAL A 30 -1.39 12.16 -10.74
C VAL A 30 -1.37 10.69 -10.31
N GLN A 31 -0.19 10.11 -10.11
CA GLN A 31 -0.06 8.72 -9.66
C GLN A 31 -0.67 8.50 -8.28
N LEU A 32 -0.49 9.43 -7.35
CA LEU A 32 -1.13 9.34 -6.03
C LEU A 32 -2.66 9.29 -6.16
N LYS A 33 -3.25 10.17 -6.99
CA LYS A 33 -4.70 10.18 -7.26
C LYS A 33 -5.17 8.87 -7.91
N GLU A 34 -4.39 8.30 -8.81
CA GLU A 34 -4.71 7.01 -9.43
C GLU A 34 -4.72 5.88 -8.41
N ILE A 35 -3.71 5.79 -7.54
CA ILE A 35 -3.63 4.76 -6.50
C ILE A 35 -4.83 4.84 -5.56
N VAL A 36 -5.15 6.02 -5.04
CA VAL A 36 -6.29 6.17 -4.11
C VAL A 36 -7.64 5.90 -4.79
N LYS A 37 -7.79 6.25 -6.08
CA LYS A 37 -8.98 5.90 -6.87
C LYS A 37 -9.11 4.40 -7.13
N ILE A 38 -7.99 3.69 -7.30
CA ILE A 38 -7.99 2.23 -7.38
C ILE A 38 -8.46 1.64 -6.05
N LEU A 39 -7.94 2.14 -4.92
CA LEU A 39 -8.34 1.71 -3.59
C LEU A 39 -9.83 1.96 -3.30
N GLU A 40 -10.39 3.09 -3.73
CA GLU A 40 -11.84 3.35 -3.65
C GLU A 40 -12.65 2.30 -4.41
N LYS A 41 -12.28 2.03 -5.66
CA LYS A 41 -12.97 1.03 -6.49
C LYS A 41 -12.90 -0.36 -5.84
N LEU A 42 -11.74 -0.73 -5.31
CA LEU A 42 -11.56 -2.01 -4.61
C LEU A 42 -12.40 -2.10 -3.33
N ASN A 43 -12.62 -0.98 -2.64
CA ASN A 43 -13.49 -0.91 -1.46
C ASN A 43 -15.00 -0.99 -1.79
N GLY A 44 -15.40 -0.97 -3.05
CA GLY A 44 -16.80 -1.22 -3.44
C GLY A 44 -17.27 -2.65 -3.09
N ASN A 45 -16.35 -3.62 -3.07
CA ASN A 45 -16.65 -5.04 -2.81
C ASN A 45 -15.72 -5.69 -1.76
N GLY A 46 -14.69 -4.98 -1.29
CA GLY A 46 -13.72 -5.48 -0.31
C GLY A 46 -13.41 -4.46 0.77
N ARG A 47 -12.50 -4.81 1.68
CA ARG A 47 -12.00 -3.91 2.73
C ARG A 47 -10.52 -3.65 2.51
N TRP A 48 -10.21 -2.70 1.64
CA TRP A 48 -8.84 -2.35 1.28
C TRP A 48 -8.33 -1.18 2.11
N LYS A 49 -7.12 -1.33 2.64
CA LYS A 49 -6.43 -0.28 3.39
C LYS A 49 -5.09 0.03 2.75
N TRP A 50 -4.67 1.29 2.79
CA TRP A 50 -3.26 1.63 2.64
C TRP A 50 -2.71 1.91 4.04
N LEU A 51 -1.82 1.04 4.51
CA LEU A 51 -1.11 1.19 5.77
C LEU A 51 0.12 2.05 5.50
N LEU A 52 0.05 3.31 5.92
CA LEU A 52 1.10 4.29 5.70
C LEU A 52 2.04 4.31 6.91
N HIS A 53 3.32 4.07 6.68
CA HIS A 53 4.30 4.03 7.77
C HIS A 53 4.50 5.41 8.41
N TYR A 54 4.91 5.40 9.68
CA TYR A 54 5.16 6.62 10.43
C TYR A 54 6.22 7.49 9.75
N ARG A 55 7.30 6.89 9.24
CA ARG A 55 8.39 7.61 8.57
C ARG A 55 7.91 8.37 7.33
N GLU A 56 7.07 7.75 6.50
CA GLU A 56 6.50 8.38 5.30
C GLU A 56 5.62 9.57 5.68
N SER A 57 4.73 9.41 6.67
CA SER A 57 3.87 10.49 7.16
C SER A 57 4.68 11.64 7.77
N LYS A 58 5.73 11.31 8.53
CA LYS A 58 6.61 12.30 9.15
C LYS A 58 7.36 13.13 8.11
N LYS A 59 8.01 12.48 7.13
CA LYS A 59 8.72 13.15 6.03
C LYS A 59 7.79 14.12 5.30
N LEU A 60 6.61 13.65 4.90
CA LEU A 60 5.66 14.51 4.18
C LEU A 60 5.23 15.73 5.01
N LYS A 61 4.97 15.56 6.32
CA LYS A 61 4.60 16.68 7.21
C LYS A 61 5.70 17.72 7.36
N GLU A 62 6.96 17.31 7.31
CA GLU A 62 8.12 18.21 7.34
C GLU A 62 8.19 19.04 6.03
N GLU A 63 7.92 18.42 4.88
CA GLU A 63 7.96 19.06 3.55
C GLU A 63 6.78 20.00 3.27
N VAL A 64 5.60 19.73 3.85
CA VAL A 64 4.37 20.52 3.66
C VAL A 64 4.55 22.01 3.91
N ARG A 65 5.53 22.42 4.74
CA ARG A 65 5.79 23.82 5.08
C ARG A 65 6.44 24.60 3.93
N VAL A 66 7.10 23.91 3.01
CA VAL A 66 7.97 24.53 1.99
C VAL A 66 7.62 24.09 0.57
N ASP A 67 6.93 22.97 0.39
CA ASP A 67 6.55 22.45 -0.92
C ASP A 67 5.03 22.38 -1.12
N SER A 68 4.55 23.08 -2.15
CA SER A 68 3.13 23.07 -2.54
C SER A 68 2.66 21.71 -3.05
N ILE A 69 3.55 20.88 -3.60
CA ILE A 69 3.26 19.51 -4.04
C ILE A 69 3.07 18.62 -2.81
N ALA A 70 4.00 18.66 -1.85
CA ALA A 70 3.85 17.99 -0.56
C ALA A 70 2.57 18.40 0.17
N TYR A 71 2.23 19.70 0.19
CA TYR A 71 0.95 20.18 0.73
C TYR A 71 -0.26 19.52 0.07
N LYS A 72 -0.30 19.47 -1.28
CA LYS A 72 -1.39 18.83 -2.03
C LYS A 72 -1.45 17.32 -1.80
N LYS A 73 -0.31 16.61 -1.74
CA LYS A 73 -0.25 15.19 -1.38
C LYS A 73 -0.85 14.95 0.00
N ASN A 74 -0.46 15.77 0.99
CA ASN A 74 -0.96 15.67 2.35
C ASN A 74 -2.47 15.90 2.46
N LEU A 75 -3.03 16.86 1.68
CA LEU A 75 -4.48 17.05 1.62
C LEU A 75 -5.21 15.81 1.08
N ILE A 76 -4.68 15.19 0.03
CA ILE A 76 -5.22 13.94 -0.51
C ILE A 76 -5.19 12.87 0.58
N LEU A 77 -4.02 12.59 1.17
CA LEU A 77 -3.91 11.53 2.19
C LEU A 77 -4.85 11.76 3.37
N LYS A 78 -4.99 12.99 3.87
CA LYS A 78 -5.93 13.32 4.95
C LYS A 78 -7.39 13.05 4.56
N SER A 79 -7.79 13.41 3.34
CA SER A 79 -9.14 13.10 2.83
C SER A 79 -9.42 11.60 2.86
N TYR A 80 -8.45 10.79 2.40
CA TYR A 80 -8.57 9.33 2.36
C TYR A 80 -8.39 8.64 3.72
N GLN A 81 -7.71 9.29 4.66
CA GLN A 81 -7.69 8.88 6.06
C GLN A 81 -9.07 9.06 6.71
N SER A 82 -9.72 10.21 6.50
CA SER A 82 -11.09 10.45 6.98
C SER A 82 -12.11 9.50 6.36
N ALA A 83 -11.89 9.07 5.11
CA ALA A 83 -12.70 8.05 4.44
C ALA A 83 -12.37 6.60 4.88
N ASN A 84 -11.50 6.42 5.88
CA ASN A 84 -11.07 5.12 6.40
C ASN A 84 -10.42 4.21 5.33
N ILE A 85 -9.79 4.79 4.30
CA ILE A 85 -9.02 4.06 3.27
C ILE A 85 -7.54 4.01 3.64
N ILE A 86 -7.02 5.08 4.24
CA ILE A 86 -5.64 5.15 4.73
C ILE A 86 -5.62 4.96 6.25
N GLU A 87 -4.71 4.13 6.71
CA GLU A 87 -4.42 3.90 8.13
C GLU A 87 -2.98 4.30 8.40
N LEU A 88 -2.75 5.18 9.38
CA LEU A 88 -1.41 5.56 9.80
C LEU A 88 -0.90 4.53 10.80
N LEU A 89 0.22 3.88 10.48
CA LEU A 89 0.86 2.96 11.38
C LEU A 89 1.61 3.71 12.48
N HIS A 90 1.70 3.06 13.64
CA HIS A 90 2.62 3.48 14.70
C HIS A 90 4.07 3.25 14.27
N TYR A 91 5.01 3.79 15.04
CA TYR A 91 6.42 3.60 14.78
C TYR A 91 6.81 2.11 14.84
N HIS A 92 7.43 1.63 13.76
CA HIS A 92 8.00 0.30 13.63
C HIS A 92 9.52 0.36 13.48
N GLN A 93 10.22 -0.76 13.68
CA GLN A 93 11.67 -0.79 13.51
C GLN A 93 12.11 -0.41 12.07
N CYS A 94 11.29 -0.72 11.06
CA CYS A 94 11.55 -0.33 9.68
C CYS A 94 11.44 1.19 9.44
N ASP A 95 10.87 1.96 10.37
CA ASP A 95 10.85 3.43 10.33
C ASP A 95 12.17 4.06 10.77
N SER A 96 13.09 3.28 11.35
CA SER A 96 14.42 3.77 11.71
C SER A 96 15.18 4.25 10.46
N ARG A 97 16.01 5.29 10.61
CA ARG A 97 16.92 5.73 9.54
C ARG A 97 17.95 4.66 9.17
N SER A 98 18.28 3.78 10.10
CA SER A 98 19.20 2.65 9.92
C SER A 98 18.52 1.36 9.48
N SER A 99 17.23 1.41 9.09
CA SER A 99 16.49 0.21 8.68
C SER A 99 17.11 -0.45 7.45
N THR A 100 17.12 -1.77 7.45
CA THR A 100 17.55 -2.60 6.34
C THR A 100 16.35 -3.15 5.58
N LYS A 101 16.56 -3.66 4.35
CA LYS A 101 15.50 -4.36 3.60
C LYS A 101 14.92 -5.56 4.38
N ALA A 102 15.73 -6.21 5.22
CA ALA A 102 15.27 -7.30 6.08
C ALA A 102 14.27 -6.79 7.14
N ASP A 103 14.48 -5.60 7.69
CA ASP A 103 13.54 -4.98 8.64
C ASP A 103 12.20 -4.65 7.98
N HIS A 104 12.23 -4.16 6.74
CA HIS A 104 11.01 -3.92 5.95
C HIS A 104 10.27 -5.23 5.65
N LEU A 105 10.97 -6.29 5.24
CA LEU A 105 10.35 -7.60 5.00
C LEU A 105 9.74 -8.17 6.30
N LYS A 106 10.46 -8.08 7.42
CA LYS A 106 9.95 -8.50 8.73
C LYS A 106 8.70 -7.71 9.12
N CYS A 107 8.68 -6.40 8.88
CA CYS A 107 7.50 -5.57 9.09
C CYS A 107 6.31 -6.05 8.24
N LEU A 108 6.51 -6.29 6.94
CA LEU A 108 5.47 -6.78 6.04
C LEU A 108 4.88 -8.13 6.50
N LEU A 109 5.72 -9.06 6.93
CA LEU A 109 5.27 -10.35 7.48
C LEU A 109 4.45 -10.15 8.77
N ASN A 110 4.91 -9.28 9.66
CA ASN A 110 4.18 -8.96 10.89
C ASN A 110 2.82 -8.30 10.59
N LEU A 111 2.76 -7.38 9.63
CA LEU A 111 1.51 -6.77 9.18
C LEU A 111 0.55 -7.83 8.60
N GLN A 112 1.05 -8.79 7.82
CA GLN A 112 0.22 -9.89 7.34
C GLN A 112 -0.36 -10.73 8.49
N ILE A 113 0.43 -11.00 9.53
CA ILE A 113 -0.03 -11.72 10.72
C ILE A 113 -1.09 -10.92 11.47
N GLN A 114 -0.89 -9.61 11.65
CA GLN A 114 -1.84 -8.72 12.33
C GLN A 114 -3.15 -8.56 11.55
N HIS A 115 -3.07 -8.57 10.22
CA HIS A 115 -4.21 -8.44 9.32
C HIS A 115 -4.58 -9.79 8.69
N ILE A 116 -4.73 -10.86 9.48
CA ILE A 116 -5.02 -12.22 9.00
C ILE A 116 -6.30 -12.35 8.14
N GLN A 117 -7.22 -11.39 8.26
CA GLN A 117 -8.43 -11.32 7.44
C GLN A 117 -8.18 -10.71 6.04
N ALA A 118 -7.06 -10.00 5.85
CA ALA A 118 -6.64 -9.48 4.58
C ALA A 118 -6.07 -10.61 3.72
N ARG A 119 -6.60 -10.77 2.51
CA ARG A 119 -6.21 -11.86 1.62
C ARG A 119 -5.04 -11.48 0.71
N PHE A 120 -4.79 -10.19 0.58
CA PHE A 120 -3.73 -9.64 -0.26
C PHE A 120 -2.92 -8.64 0.55
N ALA A 121 -1.60 -8.77 0.48
CA ALA A 121 -0.66 -7.77 0.92
C ALA A 121 0.12 -7.30 -0.30
N VAL A 122 -0.04 -6.04 -0.67
CA VAL A 122 0.59 -5.43 -1.84
C VAL A 122 1.67 -4.48 -1.35
N PHE A 123 2.92 -4.72 -1.77
CA PHE A 123 4.03 -3.83 -1.47
C PHE A 123 4.32 -2.96 -2.69
N LEU A 124 4.14 -1.64 -2.55
CA LEU A 124 4.48 -0.68 -3.58
C LEU A 124 5.97 -0.36 -3.47
N THR A 125 6.71 -0.70 -4.51
CA THR A 125 8.12 -0.36 -4.66
C THR A 125 8.28 0.68 -5.76
N GLU A 126 9.31 1.50 -5.65
CA GLU A 126 9.66 2.40 -6.74
C GLU A 126 9.97 1.58 -7.99
N LYS A 127 9.69 2.16 -9.17
CA LYS A 127 10.19 1.53 -10.40
C LYS A 127 11.71 1.46 -10.26
N PRO A 128 12.32 0.27 -10.43
CA PRO A 128 13.77 0.22 -10.51
C PRO A 128 14.19 1.18 -11.63
N ALA A 129 15.16 2.05 -11.35
CA ALA A 129 15.88 2.74 -12.41
C ALA A 129 16.62 1.64 -13.18
N VAL A 130 15.96 1.05 -14.17
CA VAL A 130 16.55 0.00 -14.98
C VAL A 130 17.67 0.65 -15.78
N SER A 131 18.91 0.49 -15.34
CA SER A 131 20.03 0.37 -16.27
C SER A 131 19.65 -0.76 -17.23
N GLY A 132 19.49 -0.44 -18.50
CA GLY A 132 18.74 -1.20 -19.52
C GLY A 132 19.03 -2.69 -19.63
N GLU A 133 18.49 -3.52 -18.74
CA GLU A 133 18.44 -4.97 -18.89
C GLU A 133 17.05 -5.51 -18.54
N ILE A 134 16.26 -5.69 -19.60
CA ILE A 134 15.30 -6.77 -19.88
C ILE A 134 14.58 -7.36 -18.65
N TYR A 135 13.40 -6.79 -18.33
CA TYR A 135 12.32 -7.51 -17.61
C TYR A 135 11.04 -7.60 -18.44
N GLU A 136 11.17 -7.45 -19.77
CA GLU A 136 10.07 -7.74 -20.68
C GLU A 136 10.02 -9.25 -20.92
N ASN A 137 8.85 -9.86 -20.66
CA ASN A 137 8.43 -11.20 -21.09
C ASN A 137 8.61 -12.40 -20.14
N LYS A 138 8.14 -12.32 -18.88
CA LYS A 138 7.84 -13.54 -18.09
C LYS A 138 6.48 -13.62 -17.40
N TRP A 139 5.61 -12.61 -17.51
CA TRP A 139 4.32 -12.63 -16.79
C TRP A 139 3.11 -13.14 -17.59
N ASN A 140 3.26 -13.41 -18.90
CA ASN A 140 2.13 -13.74 -19.77
C ASN A 140 1.81 -15.23 -19.94
N SER A 141 2.37 -16.15 -19.15
CA SER A 141 2.11 -17.59 -19.39
C SER A 141 1.64 -18.43 -18.20
N HIS A 142 1.60 -17.94 -16.96
CA HIS A 142 1.38 -18.85 -15.81
C HIS A 142 0.15 -18.64 -14.92
N TYR A 143 -0.67 -17.61 -15.14
CA TYR A 143 -1.92 -17.41 -14.38
C TYR A 143 -3.16 -17.39 -15.27
N ARG A 144 -3.32 -18.45 -16.08
CA ARG A 144 -4.65 -18.81 -16.60
C ARG A 144 -5.24 -19.82 -15.62
N CYS A 145 -6.10 -19.36 -14.70
CA CYS A 145 -7.03 -20.28 -14.04
C CYS A 145 -7.83 -20.99 -15.15
N LYS A 146 -7.70 -22.31 -15.21
CA LYS A 146 -8.72 -23.15 -15.85
C LYS A 146 -9.91 -23.28 -14.91
#